data_AF-A0A671L1B5-F1
#
_entry.id   AF-A0A671L1B5-F1
#
_cell.length_a   1.000
_cell.length_b   1.000
_cell.length_c   1.000
_cell.angle_alpha   90.00
_cell.angle_beta   90.00
_cell.angle_gamma   90.00
#
_symmetry.space_group_name_H-M   'P 1'
#
loop_
_entity.id
_entity.type
_entity.pdbx_description
1 polymer ?
#
loop_
_entity_poly.entity_id
_entity_poly.type
_entity_poly.pdbx_seq_one_letter_code
_entity_poly.pdbx_strand_id
1 'polypeptide(L)'
;QTLSDRFGRTWIVAFALVATVLQVSAYEERQLIADKFKNYNRNIRPARHPDEKVKVQVKLTLTKLISLNEKEDTLTTNVWIEIQWHDYRLAWNTSEYHGINLIRVPYNTVWLPDVVLENNIDGKFDVAYYANMLIWSDGSMYWLPPAIYRSTCNGEWAIKHRPARKLTNPRYSPDDLEYQEVYFNLIIQRKPLFYIINIILPCSLISSLVVLPFFLPAKAGGQKLTVSISVLLAQTVFLFLILVSLCECVDNSIFLTKFSQSHWF
;
A
#
# COMPACT_ATOMS: atom_id res chain seq x y z
N GLN A 1 -32.58 50.84 -11.70
CA GLN A 1 -33.21 49.51 -11.54
C GLN A 1 -32.80 48.51 -12.65
N THR A 2 -31.62 48.66 -13.29
CA THR A 2 -31.33 48.00 -14.59
C THR A 2 -29.96 47.31 -14.71
N LEU A 3 -29.10 47.36 -13.67
CA LEU A 3 -27.79 46.71 -13.67
C LEU A 3 -27.78 45.38 -12.90
N SER A 4 -28.44 45.32 -11.73
CA SER A 4 -28.62 44.07 -10.95
C SER A 4 -29.35 42.98 -11.74
N ASP A 5 -30.38 43.38 -12.48
CA ASP A 5 -31.24 42.46 -13.25
C ASP A 5 -30.54 41.90 -14.50
N ARG A 6 -29.63 42.68 -15.12
CA ARG A 6 -28.75 42.21 -16.20
C ARG A 6 -27.69 41.25 -15.67
N PHE A 7 -27.11 41.53 -14.50
CA PHE A 7 -26.17 40.61 -13.86
C PHE A 7 -26.83 39.26 -13.54
N GLY A 8 -28.01 39.27 -12.92
CA GLY A 8 -28.76 38.03 -12.63
C GLY A 8 -29.09 37.22 -13.89
N ARG A 9 -29.56 37.87 -14.96
CA ARG A 9 -29.83 37.21 -16.25
C ARG A 9 -28.57 36.64 -16.91
N THR A 10 -27.44 37.33 -16.80
CA THR A 10 -26.16 36.86 -17.37
C THR A 10 -25.67 35.61 -16.63
N TRP A 11 -25.79 35.58 -15.30
CA TRP A 11 -25.48 34.39 -14.50
C TRP A 11 -26.44 33.23 -14.79
N ILE A 12 -27.74 33.49 -14.98
CA ILE A 12 -28.72 32.44 -15.33
C ILE A 12 -28.39 31.83 -16.70
N VAL A 13 -28.06 32.65 -17.70
CA VAL A 13 -27.65 32.15 -19.03
C VAL A 13 -26.33 31.40 -18.96
N ALA A 14 -25.36 31.89 -18.17
CA ALA A 14 -24.10 31.18 -17.95
C ALA A 14 -24.31 29.83 -17.25
N PHE A 15 -25.17 29.77 -16.21
CA PHE A 15 -25.52 28.52 -15.54
C PHE A 15 -26.26 27.55 -16.46
N ALA A 16 -27.19 28.04 -17.29
CA ALA A 16 -27.90 27.22 -18.27
C ALA A 16 -26.96 26.69 -19.36
N LEU A 17 -26.00 27.50 -19.83
CA LEU A 17 -24.97 27.06 -20.77
C LEU A 17 -24.04 26.02 -20.15
N VAL A 18 -23.59 26.22 -18.91
CA VAL A 18 -22.77 25.22 -18.20
C VAL A 18 -23.56 23.94 -17.97
N ALA A 19 -24.83 24.02 -17.56
CA ALA A 19 -25.68 22.85 -17.36
C ALA A 19 -25.94 22.07 -18.66
N THR A 20 -26.19 22.76 -19.78
CA THR A 20 -26.39 22.13 -21.08
C THR A 20 -25.10 21.50 -21.62
N VAL A 21 -23.95 22.16 -21.49
CA VAL A 21 -22.64 21.60 -21.86
C VAL A 21 -22.32 20.34 -21.03
N LEU A 22 -22.60 20.35 -19.73
CA LEU A 22 -22.42 19.17 -18.87
C LEU A 22 -23.37 18.02 -19.23
N GLN A 23 -24.64 18.32 -19.57
CA GLN A 23 -25.61 17.32 -20.00
C GLN A 23 -25.24 16.68 -21.35
N VAL A 24 -24.74 17.48 -22.30
CA VAL A 24 -24.28 16.98 -23.61
C VAL A 24 -23.06 16.07 -23.44
N SER A 25 -22.06 16.49 -22.68
CA SER A 25 -20.86 15.67 -22.42
C SER A 25 -21.19 14.34 -21.71
N ALA A 26 -22.13 14.35 -20.75
CA ALA A 26 -22.56 13.12 -20.08
C ALA A 26 -23.39 12.18 -20.98
N TYR A 27 -24.14 12.73 -21.94
CA TYR A 27 -24.89 11.94 -22.92
C TYR A 27 -23.94 11.22 -23.91
N GLU A 28 -22.91 11.91 -24.39
CA GLU A 28 -21.91 11.38 -25.32
C GLU A 28 -21.09 10.25 -24.68
N GLU A 29 -20.62 10.43 -23.44
CA GLU A 29 -19.90 9.37 -22.69
C GLU A 29 -20.79 8.14 -22.47
N ARG A 30 -22.06 8.36 -22.12
CA ARG A 30 -23.02 7.27 -21.92
C ARG A 30 -23.29 6.49 -23.20
N GLN A 31 -23.36 7.18 -24.35
CA GLN A 31 -23.52 6.54 -25.65
C GLN A 31 -22.31 5.69 -26.02
N LEU A 32 -21.09 6.22 -25.83
CA LEU A 32 -19.84 5.48 -26.04
C LEU A 32 -19.79 4.21 -25.17
N ILE A 33 -20.10 4.32 -23.87
CA ILE A 33 -20.15 3.18 -22.96
C ILE A 33 -21.20 2.17 -23.43
N ALA A 34 -22.42 2.62 -23.76
CA ALA A 34 -23.48 1.70 -24.19
C ALA A 34 -23.10 0.93 -25.47
N ASP A 35 -22.43 1.60 -26.41
CA ASP A 35 -22.00 1.00 -27.67
C ASP A 35 -20.87 -0.03 -27.46
N LYS A 36 -19.81 0.36 -26.74
CA LYS A 36 -18.64 -0.51 -26.50
C LYS A 36 -18.97 -1.72 -25.63
N PHE A 37 -19.90 -1.58 -24.69
CA PHE A 37 -20.26 -2.66 -23.76
C PHE A 37 -21.40 -3.57 -24.23
N LYS A 38 -22.07 -3.26 -25.36
CA LYS A 38 -23.24 -4.03 -25.85
C LYS A 38 -22.95 -5.52 -26.07
N ASN A 39 -21.77 -5.85 -26.60
CA ASN A 39 -21.33 -7.22 -26.90
C ASN A 39 -20.04 -7.59 -26.14
N TYR A 40 -19.73 -6.87 -25.06
CA TYR A 40 -18.50 -7.12 -24.31
C TYR A 40 -18.70 -8.28 -23.35
N ASN A 41 -17.91 -9.34 -23.50
CA ASN A 41 -17.88 -10.44 -22.55
C ASN A 41 -16.66 -10.32 -21.64
N ARG A 42 -16.91 -9.99 -20.37
CA ARG A 42 -15.88 -9.82 -19.33
C ARG A 42 -15.16 -11.12 -18.95
N ASN A 43 -15.75 -12.29 -19.22
CA ASN A 43 -15.16 -13.57 -18.83
C ASN A 43 -14.08 -14.02 -19.83
N ILE A 44 -13.94 -13.33 -20.96
CA ILE A 44 -12.98 -13.68 -22.01
C ILE A 44 -11.80 -12.72 -21.95
N ARG A 45 -10.59 -13.26 -21.80
CA ARG A 45 -9.35 -12.49 -21.81
C ARG A 45 -9.17 -11.70 -23.12
N PRO A 46 -8.62 -10.48 -23.07
CA PRO A 46 -8.46 -9.62 -24.23
C PRO A 46 -7.25 -10.02 -25.10
N ALA A 47 -7.31 -11.20 -25.70
CA ALA A 47 -6.33 -11.69 -26.67
C ALA A 47 -6.97 -11.79 -28.07
N ARG A 48 -6.25 -11.46 -29.14
CA ARG A 48 -6.75 -11.61 -30.52
C ARG A 48 -6.64 -13.06 -30.99
N HIS A 49 -5.59 -13.73 -30.55
CA HIS A 49 -5.32 -15.13 -30.85
C HIS A 49 -5.14 -15.93 -29.54
N PRO A 50 -5.48 -17.23 -29.52
CA PRO A 50 -5.26 -18.09 -28.36
C PRO A 50 -3.80 -18.12 -27.88
N ASP A 51 -2.84 -17.98 -28.77
CA ASP A 51 -1.41 -18.02 -28.43
C ASP A 51 -0.88 -16.70 -27.86
N GLU A 52 -1.66 -15.61 -27.97
CA GLU A 52 -1.25 -14.29 -27.53
C GLU A 52 -1.37 -14.15 -26.00
N LYS A 53 -0.37 -13.54 -25.37
CA LYS A 53 -0.34 -13.28 -23.92
C LYS A 53 -0.68 -11.83 -23.64
N VAL A 54 -1.62 -11.62 -22.71
CA VAL A 54 -1.96 -10.28 -22.22
C VAL A 54 -0.85 -9.79 -21.30
N LYS A 55 -0.23 -8.66 -21.64
CA LYS A 55 0.79 -8.04 -20.80
C LYS A 55 0.10 -7.23 -19.70
N VAL A 56 0.22 -7.70 -18.47
CA VAL A 56 -0.25 -7.01 -17.27
C VAL A 56 0.95 -6.38 -16.57
N GLN A 57 0.88 -5.07 -16.36
CA GLN A 57 1.85 -4.31 -15.57
C GLN A 57 1.26 -4.05 -14.20
N VAL A 58 2.01 -4.40 -13.16
CA VAL A 58 1.61 -4.18 -11.77
C VAL A 58 2.64 -3.27 -11.14
N LYS A 59 2.18 -2.19 -10.54
CA LYS A 59 2.99 -1.23 -9.81
C LYS A 59 2.39 -1.01 -8.43
N LEU A 60 3.23 -1.06 -7.41
CA LEU A 60 2.82 -0.86 -6.03
C LEU A 60 3.42 0.45 -5.53
N THR A 61 2.55 1.31 -5.01
CA THR A 61 2.94 2.60 -4.43
C THR A 61 2.60 2.59 -2.93
N LEU A 62 3.62 2.48 -2.10
CA LEU A 62 3.46 2.62 -0.65
C LEU A 62 3.20 4.10 -0.29
N THR A 63 2.05 4.39 0.33
CA THR A 63 1.72 5.75 0.79
C THR A 63 2.11 5.97 2.25
N LYS A 64 1.75 5.02 3.12
CA LYS A 64 2.02 5.10 4.56
C LYS A 64 2.30 3.71 5.12
N LEU A 65 3.31 3.63 6.00
CA LEU A 65 3.48 2.51 6.90
C LEU A 65 2.63 2.80 8.14
N ILE A 66 1.57 2.00 8.36
CA ILE A 66 0.57 2.25 9.42
C ILE A 66 1.09 1.74 10.75
N SER A 67 1.52 0.47 10.79
CA SER A 67 2.02 -0.17 12.01
C SER A 67 2.94 -1.32 11.64
N LEU A 68 3.93 -1.56 12.50
CA LEU A 68 4.77 -2.74 12.51
C LEU A 68 4.60 -3.38 13.89
N ASN A 69 3.94 -4.53 13.95
CA ASN A 69 3.82 -5.30 15.18
C ASN A 69 4.90 -6.37 15.20
N GLU A 70 5.98 -6.10 15.95
CA GLU A 70 7.14 -7.00 16.08
C GLU A 70 6.75 -8.31 16.81
N LYS A 71 5.72 -8.31 17.67
CA LYS A 71 5.28 -9.52 18.38
C LYS A 71 4.48 -10.48 17.51
N GLU A 72 3.79 -9.97 16.51
CA GLU A 72 2.93 -10.76 15.62
C GLU A 72 3.52 -10.87 14.20
N ASP A 73 4.74 -10.37 13.97
CA ASP A 73 5.37 -10.22 12.65
C ASP A 73 4.47 -9.57 11.60
N THR A 74 3.56 -8.69 12.02
CA THR A 74 2.59 -8.09 11.10
C THR A 74 2.99 -6.68 10.71
N LEU A 75 3.15 -6.47 9.41
CA LEU A 75 3.32 -5.16 8.81
C LEU A 75 1.99 -4.71 8.20
N THR A 76 1.46 -3.60 8.71
CA THR A 76 0.28 -2.93 8.14
C THR A 76 0.71 -1.75 7.28
N THR A 77 0.39 -1.79 5.99
CA THR A 77 0.72 -0.73 5.02
C THR A 77 -0.53 -0.22 4.32
N ASN A 78 -0.51 1.08 3.99
CA ASN A 78 -1.44 1.67 3.02
C ASN A 78 -0.73 1.76 1.68
N VAL A 79 -1.24 1.01 0.70
CA VAL A 79 -0.65 0.97 -0.63
C VAL A 79 -1.70 1.29 -1.69
N TRP A 80 -1.22 1.82 -2.80
CA TRP A 80 -1.97 1.92 -4.03
C TRP A 80 -1.40 0.89 -4.99
N ILE A 81 -2.26 0.01 -5.48
CA ILE A 81 -1.88 -0.92 -6.54
C ILE A 81 -2.37 -0.33 -7.83
N GLU A 82 -1.47 -0.21 -8.78
CA GLU A 82 -1.72 0.23 -10.13
C GLU A 82 -1.58 -0.99 -11.03
N ILE A 83 -2.70 -1.43 -11.60
CA ILE A 83 -2.75 -2.52 -12.57
C ILE A 83 -3.08 -1.90 -13.91
N GLN A 84 -2.20 -2.15 -14.88
CA GLN A 84 -2.33 -1.65 -16.24
C GLN A 84 -2.26 -2.81 -17.23
N TRP A 85 -3.20 -2.84 -18.15
CA TRP A 85 -3.22 -3.77 -19.29
C TRP A 85 -3.82 -3.07 -20.49
N HIS A 86 -3.89 -3.78 -21.61
CA HIS A 86 -4.47 -3.28 -22.84
C HIS A 86 -5.58 -4.20 -23.31
N ASP A 87 -6.76 -3.65 -23.60
CA ASP A 87 -7.89 -4.36 -24.18
C ASP A 87 -8.28 -3.71 -25.52
N TYR A 88 -7.96 -4.40 -26.62
CA TYR A 88 -8.22 -3.91 -27.97
C TYR A 88 -9.72 -3.74 -28.28
N ARG A 89 -10.61 -4.45 -27.57
CA ARG A 89 -12.06 -4.41 -27.80
C ARG A 89 -12.68 -3.11 -27.32
N LEU A 90 -12.02 -2.48 -26.34
CA LEU A 90 -12.45 -1.23 -25.72
C LEU A 90 -11.69 -0.03 -26.29
N ALA A 91 -10.97 -0.17 -27.39
CA ALA A 91 -10.40 0.95 -28.11
C ALA A 91 -11.47 1.67 -28.97
N TRP A 92 -11.36 2.98 -29.10
CA TRP A 92 -12.22 3.79 -29.97
C TRP A 92 -11.48 4.97 -30.58
N ASN A 93 -12.02 5.48 -31.69
CA ASN A 93 -11.50 6.67 -32.32
C ASN A 93 -12.12 7.91 -31.64
N THR A 94 -11.29 8.79 -31.13
CA THR A 94 -11.70 10.00 -30.42
C THR A 94 -12.51 10.94 -31.33
N SER A 95 -12.23 10.91 -32.64
CA SER A 95 -12.96 11.70 -33.64
C SER A 95 -14.43 11.30 -33.81
N GLU A 96 -14.77 10.04 -33.54
CA GLU A 96 -16.14 9.51 -33.66
C GLU A 96 -17.00 9.81 -32.43
N TYR A 97 -16.36 10.07 -31.29
CA TYR A 97 -17.01 10.31 -30.00
C TYR A 97 -16.57 11.65 -29.41
N HIS A 98 -16.69 12.72 -30.19
CA HIS A 98 -16.58 14.11 -29.71
C HIS A 98 -15.27 14.45 -28.95
N GLY A 99 -14.17 13.77 -29.26
CA GLY A 99 -12.87 13.98 -28.62
C GLY A 99 -12.73 13.33 -27.23
N ILE A 100 -13.62 12.41 -26.86
CA ILE A 100 -13.52 11.68 -25.60
C ILE A 100 -12.29 10.78 -25.65
N ASN A 101 -11.29 11.05 -24.80
CA ASN A 101 -10.05 10.28 -24.72
C ASN A 101 -10.02 9.30 -23.54
N LEU A 102 -10.90 9.50 -22.55
CA LEU A 102 -10.90 8.78 -21.28
C LEU A 102 -12.35 8.60 -20.80
N ILE A 103 -12.70 7.38 -20.41
CA ILE A 103 -13.98 7.07 -19.74
C ILE A 103 -13.73 6.38 -18.40
N ARG A 104 -14.70 6.50 -17.49
CA ARG A 104 -14.64 5.84 -16.18
C ARG A 104 -15.75 4.83 -16.03
N VAL A 105 -15.38 3.58 -15.78
CA VAL A 105 -16.35 2.47 -15.72
C VAL A 105 -16.14 1.66 -14.44
N PRO A 106 -17.21 1.14 -13.80
CA PRO A 106 -17.06 0.22 -12.68
C PRO A 106 -16.23 -1.02 -13.06
N TYR A 107 -15.32 -1.40 -12.18
CA TYR A 107 -14.38 -2.51 -12.36
C TYR A 107 -15.07 -3.86 -12.68
N ASN A 108 -16.28 -4.09 -12.18
CA ASN A 108 -17.03 -5.34 -12.34
C ASN A 108 -17.62 -5.57 -13.75
N THR A 109 -17.58 -4.58 -14.64
CA THR A 109 -18.15 -4.67 -15.99
C THR A 109 -17.13 -5.09 -17.05
N VAL A 110 -15.85 -5.04 -16.72
CA VAL A 110 -14.73 -5.28 -17.63
C VAL A 110 -13.95 -6.52 -17.21
N TRP A 111 -13.22 -7.13 -18.14
CA TRP A 111 -12.28 -8.19 -17.80
C TRP A 111 -11.17 -7.62 -16.91
N LEU A 112 -10.89 -8.30 -15.81
CA LEU A 112 -9.84 -7.96 -14.86
C LEU A 112 -8.84 -9.12 -14.81
N PRO A 113 -7.53 -8.84 -14.82
CA PRO A 113 -6.55 -9.86 -14.50
C PRO A 113 -6.69 -10.24 -13.02
N ASP A 114 -6.80 -11.54 -12.75
CA ASP A 114 -6.81 -12.06 -11.38
C ASP A 114 -5.42 -11.86 -10.77
N VAL A 115 -5.21 -10.78 -10.01
CA VAL A 115 -3.95 -10.53 -9.28
C VAL A 115 -4.24 -10.69 -7.80
N VAL A 116 -3.72 -11.76 -7.21
CA VAL A 116 -3.96 -12.09 -5.78
C VAL A 116 -2.69 -11.91 -4.96
N LEU A 117 -2.88 -11.55 -3.69
CA LEU A 117 -1.81 -11.38 -2.72
C LEU A 117 -1.68 -12.60 -1.85
N GLU A 118 -0.80 -13.54 -2.20
CA GLU A 118 -0.70 -14.80 -1.44
C GLU A 118 -0.29 -14.62 0.02
N ASN A 119 0.59 -13.68 0.32
CA ASN A 119 1.13 -13.50 1.67
C ASN A 119 0.27 -12.58 2.56
N ASN A 120 -1.05 -12.79 2.56
CA ASN A 120 -1.99 -12.06 3.41
C ASN A 120 -2.29 -12.84 4.70
N ILE A 121 -2.00 -12.26 5.86
CA ILE A 121 -2.29 -12.89 7.16
C ILE A 121 -3.80 -12.89 7.45
N ASP A 122 -4.53 -11.89 6.98
CA ASP A 122 -5.94 -11.68 7.37
C ASP A 122 -6.94 -12.48 6.52
N GLY A 123 -6.50 -13.19 5.48
CA GLY A 123 -7.38 -13.97 4.59
C GLY A 123 -8.46 -13.18 3.83
N LYS A 124 -8.52 -11.85 4.02
CA LYS A 124 -9.41 -10.93 3.32
C LYS A 124 -8.67 -10.26 2.18
N PHE A 125 -8.97 -10.72 0.97
CA PHE A 125 -8.41 -10.20 -0.29
C PHE A 125 -9.15 -8.96 -0.82
N ASP A 126 -10.17 -8.49 -0.09
CA ASP A 126 -10.98 -7.37 -0.52
C ASP A 126 -10.19 -6.05 -0.43
N VAL A 127 -10.04 -5.39 -1.58
CA VAL A 127 -9.47 -4.06 -1.65
C VAL A 127 -10.36 -3.11 -0.83
N ALA A 128 -9.76 -2.25 -0.01
CA ALA A 128 -10.48 -1.37 0.93
C ALA A 128 -11.48 -0.44 0.21
N TYR A 129 -11.23 -0.14 -1.07
CA TYR A 129 -12.16 0.57 -1.93
C TYR A 129 -12.04 0.10 -3.37
N TYR A 130 -13.15 -0.38 -3.92
CA TYR A 130 -13.24 -0.74 -5.32
C TYR A 130 -13.40 0.50 -6.19
N ALA A 131 -12.27 1.08 -6.60
CA ALA A 131 -12.25 2.24 -7.48
C ALA A 131 -12.76 1.92 -8.88
N ASN A 132 -13.35 2.93 -9.54
CA ASN A 132 -13.65 2.86 -10.96
C ASN A 132 -12.37 2.70 -11.78
N MET A 133 -12.48 1.99 -12.88
CA MET A 133 -11.43 1.82 -13.85
C MET A 133 -11.39 2.97 -14.84
N LEU A 134 -10.18 3.35 -15.22
CA LEU A 134 -9.90 4.35 -16.22
C LEU A 134 -9.57 3.65 -17.54
N ILE A 135 -10.33 3.94 -18.58
CA ILE A 135 -10.15 3.35 -19.91
C ILE A 135 -9.80 4.49 -20.87
N TRP A 136 -8.66 4.36 -21.54
CA TRP A 136 -8.23 5.31 -22.55
C TRP A 136 -8.70 4.89 -23.94
N SER A 137 -8.83 5.86 -24.84
CA SER A 137 -9.26 5.66 -26.22
C SER A 137 -8.39 4.69 -27.03
N ASP A 138 -7.11 4.57 -26.67
CA ASP A 138 -6.18 3.60 -27.28
C ASP A 138 -6.46 2.15 -26.85
N GLY A 139 -7.31 1.92 -25.83
CA GLY A 139 -7.57 0.61 -25.22
C GLY A 139 -6.71 0.32 -23.98
N SER A 140 -5.91 1.28 -23.51
CA SER A 140 -5.15 1.16 -22.27
C SER A 140 -6.05 1.28 -21.05
N MET A 141 -5.96 0.30 -20.16
CA MET A 141 -6.79 0.15 -18.98
C MET A 141 -5.95 0.43 -17.74
N TYR A 142 -6.43 1.25 -16.82
CA TYR A 142 -5.78 1.55 -15.55
C TYR A 142 -6.74 1.35 -14.39
N TRP A 143 -6.35 0.49 -13.46
CA TRP A 143 -7.09 0.25 -12.23
C TRP A 143 -6.19 0.56 -11.03
N LEU A 144 -6.60 1.55 -10.22
CA LEU A 144 -5.84 2.04 -9.07
C LEU A 144 -6.65 2.00 -7.78
N PRO A 145 -6.99 0.81 -7.25
CA PRO A 145 -7.74 0.74 -6.01
C PRO A 145 -6.79 0.88 -4.79
N PRO A 146 -7.14 1.69 -3.78
CA PRO A 146 -6.35 1.80 -2.56
C PRO A 146 -6.59 0.56 -1.68
N ALA A 147 -5.50 -0.06 -1.22
CA ALA A 147 -5.53 -1.26 -0.40
C ALA A 147 -4.82 -1.03 0.94
N ILE A 148 -5.38 -1.59 2.01
CA ILE A 148 -4.67 -1.74 3.28
C ILE A 148 -4.18 -3.17 3.32
N TYR A 149 -2.86 -3.37 3.35
CA TYR A 149 -2.26 -4.69 3.41
C TYR A 149 -1.67 -5.00 4.76
N ARG A 150 -1.99 -6.19 5.26
CA ARG A 150 -1.35 -6.82 6.42
C ARG A 150 -0.51 -7.99 5.91
N SER A 151 0.79 -7.79 5.83
CA SER A 151 1.75 -8.80 5.37
C SER A 151 2.60 -9.31 6.52
N THR A 152 3.06 -10.55 6.45
CA THR A 152 4.16 -11.00 7.30
C THR A 152 5.41 -10.24 6.91
N CYS A 153 6.15 -9.73 7.90
CA CYS A 153 7.46 -9.13 7.67
C CYS A 153 8.49 -9.80 8.59
N ASN A 154 9.58 -10.30 8.01
CA ASN A 154 10.74 -10.69 8.81
C ASN A 154 11.42 -9.41 9.28
N GLY A 155 11.51 -9.22 10.60
CA GLY A 155 11.87 -7.97 11.28
C GLY A 155 13.33 -7.53 11.16
N GLU A 156 13.91 -7.55 9.96
CA GLU A 156 15.25 -7.03 9.74
C GLU A 156 15.32 -6.09 8.52
N TRP A 157 16.15 -5.05 8.66
CA TRP A 157 16.80 -4.26 7.59
C TRP A 157 16.14 -2.99 7.06
N ALA A 158 17.02 -2.03 6.69
CA ALA A 158 16.83 -0.62 6.33
C ALA A 158 16.37 -0.23 4.91
N ILE A 159 15.56 0.84 4.73
CA ILE A 159 15.11 1.34 3.40
C ILE A 159 16.29 1.89 2.57
N LYS A 160 16.86 1.06 1.68
CA LYS A 160 17.86 1.48 0.68
C LYS A 160 17.33 1.52 -0.76
N HIS A 161 16.38 0.68 -1.15
CA HIS A 161 15.92 0.58 -2.55
C HIS A 161 14.56 -0.12 -2.68
N ARG A 162 13.81 0.15 -3.77
CA ARG A 162 12.58 -0.54 -4.18
C ARG A 162 12.82 -1.47 -5.38
N PRO A 163 13.43 -2.66 -5.25
CA PRO A 163 13.53 -3.58 -6.36
C PRO A 163 12.24 -4.40 -6.47
N ALA A 164 11.37 -4.04 -7.43
CA ALA A 164 10.37 -4.99 -7.92
C ALA A 164 11.11 -6.06 -8.74
N ARG A 165 10.95 -7.34 -8.41
CA ARG A 165 11.53 -8.45 -9.18
C ARG A 165 10.42 -9.32 -9.74
N LYS A 166 10.43 -9.53 -11.04
CA LYS A 166 9.67 -10.61 -11.68
C LYS A 166 10.48 -11.89 -11.56
N LEU A 167 9.92 -12.91 -10.94
CA LEU A 167 10.45 -14.26 -10.91
C LEU A 167 9.61 -15.12 -11.84
N THR A 168 10.29 -15.92 -12.65
CA THR A 168 9.65 -16.93 -13.50
C THR A 168 10.24 -18.26 -13.09
N ASN A 169 9.41 -19.16 -12.58
CA ASN A 169 9.89 -20.41 -12.02
C ASN A 169 9.97 -21.46 -13.12
N PRO A 170 11.18 -21.88 -13.55
CA PRO A 170 11.32 -22.85 -14.63
C PRO A 170 10.92 -24.28 -14.24
N ARG A 171 10.62 -24.53 -12.95
CA ARG A 171 10.13 -25.85 -12.49
C ARG A 171 8.66 -26.09 -12.83
N TYR A 172 7.91 -25.04 -13.12
CA TYR A 172 6.48 -25.12 -13.42
C TYR A 172 6.22 -24.91 -14.90
N SER A 173 5.16 -25.54 -15.39
CA SER A 173 4.70 -25.35 -16.76
C SER A 173 4.19 -23.91 -16.93
N PRO A 174 4.28 -23.30 -18.13
CA PRO A 174 3.66 -21.99 -18.39
C PRO A 174 2.16 -21.90 -18.08
N ASP A 175 1.49 -23.04 -17.95
CA ASP A 175 0.07 -23.17 -17.60
C ASP A 175 -0.17 -23.20 -16.07
N ASP A 176 0.88 -23.38 -15.28
CA ASP A 176 0.80 -23.44 -13.82
C ASP A 176 0.84 -22.03 -13.21
N LEU A 177 0.04 -21.85 -12.16
CA LEU A 177 -0.10 -20.59 -11.41
C LEU A 177 1.22 -20.07 -10.80
N GLU A 178 2.13 -20.99 -10.45
CA GLU A 178 3.43 -20.69 -9.84
C GLU A 178 4.52 -20.34 -10.88
N TYR A 179 4.16 -20.25 -12.17
CA TYR A 179 5.11 -19.94 -13.23
C TYR A 179 5.60 -18.49 -13.18
N GLN A 180 4.75 -17.52 -12.82
CA GLN A 180 5.12 -16.10 -12.80
C GLN A 180 4.70 -15.40 -11.51
N GLU A 181 5.69 -14.81 -10.84
CA GLU A 181 5.53 -14.19 -9.54
C GLU A 181 6.17 -12.79 -9.54
N VAL A 182 5.56 -11.82 -8.86
CA VAL A 182 6.10 -10.45 -8.73
C VAL A 182 6.32 -10.13 -7.26
N TYR A 183 7.58 -9.83 -6.93
CA TYR A 183 8.02 -9.53 -5.57
C TYR A 183 8.26 -8.05 -5.36
N PHE A 184 7.54 -7.46 -4.41
CA PHE A 184 7.79 -6.11 -3.92
C PHE A 184 8.54 -6.20 -2.59
N ASN A 185 9.86 -6.04 -2.62
CA ASN A 185 10.66 -6.05 -1.41
C ASN A 185 10.62 -4.66 -0.73
N LEU A 186 10.11 -4.65 0.49
CA LEU A 186 10.11 -3.49 1.39
C LEU A 186 11.16 -3.71 2.48
N ILE A 187 12.24 -2.95 2.40
CA ILE A 187 13.32 -2.97 3.39
C ILE A 187 13.06 -1.74 4.28
N ILE A 188 12.90 -1.84 5.61
CA ILE A 188 12.44 -0.78 6.55
C ILE A 188 13.49 -0.42 7.64
N GLN A 189 13.99 0.83 7.71
CA GLN A 189 15.00 1.22 8.72
C GLN A 189 14.38 1.84 9.97
N ARG A 190 14.74 1.32 11.15
CA ARG A 190 14.39 1.95 12.44
C ARG A 190 15.22 3.22 12.65
N LYS A 191 14.58 4.34 13.03
CA LYS A 191 15.28 5.55 13.46
C LYS A 191 15.71 5.37 14.93
N PRO A 192 17.02 5.34 15.25
CA PRO A 192 17.49 5.01 16.61
C PRO A 192 17.25 6.13 17.63
N LEU A 193 16.82 7.31 17.22
CA LEU A 193 16.60 8.47 18.08
C LEU A 193 15.71 8.19 19.30
N PHE A 194 14.63 7.42 19.12
CA PHE A 194 13.75 7.04 20.23
C PHE A 194 14.47 6.17 21.27
N TYR A 195 15.27 5.20 20.82
CA TYR A 195 16.05 4.32 21.69
C TYR A 195 17.15 5.08 22.42
N ILE A 196 17.80 6.04 21.76
CA ILE A 196 18.86 6.84 22.38
C ILE A 196 18.30 7.67 23.55
N ILE A 197 17.14 8.32 23.35
CA ILE A 197 16.53 9.18 24.37
C ILE A 197 15.90 8.35 25.50
N ASN A 198 15.20 7.26 25.19
CA ASN A 198 14.43 6.52 26.18
C ASN A 198 15.17 5.34 26.82
N ILE A 199 16.28 4.89 26.23
CA ILE A 199 17.07 3.77 26.76
C ILE A 199 18.49 4.20 27.15
N ILE A 200 19.25 4.78 26.22
CA ILE A 200 20.67 5.08 26.47
C ILE A 200 20.83 6.22 27.49
N LEU A 201 20.07 7.30 27.34
CA LEU A 201 20.13 8.45 28.24
C LEU A 201 19.83 8.08 29.71
N PRO A 202 18.69 7.44 30.05
CA PRO A 202 18.43 6.99 31.42
C PRO A 202 19.44 5.96 31.92
N CYS A 203 19.94 5.04 31.09
CA CYS A 203 20.99 4.10 31.49
C CYS A 203 22.29 4.82 31.88
N SER A 204 22.69 5.82 31.10
CA SER A 204 23.89 6.62 31.39
C SER A 204 23.74 7.46 32.66
N LEU A 205 22.55 8.02 32.90
CA LEU A 205 22.23 8.76 34.11
C LEU A 205 22.25 7.86 35.35
N ILE A 206 21.59 6.70 35.31
CA ILE A 206 21.58 5.75 36.43
C ILE A 206 22.99 5.24 36.74
N SER A 207 23.80 4.97 35.70
CA SER A 207 25.20 4.54 35.88
C SER A 207 26.05 5.63 36.56
N SER A 208 25.79 6.92 36.28
CA SER A 208 26.47 8.02 36.96
C SER A 208 26.10 8.13 38.45
N LEU A 209 24.86 7.75 38.81
CA LEU A 209 24.40 7.75 40.21
C LEU A 209 25.13 6.72 41.07
N VAL A 210 25.76 5.69 40.47
CA VAL A 210 26.60 4.70 41.18
C VAL A 210 27.84 5.35 41.80
N VAL A 211 28.28 6.51 41.28
CA VAL A 211 29.46 7.22 41.80
C VAL A 211 29.11 8.12 43.00
N LEU A 212 27.86 8.59 43.13
CA LEU A 212 27.43 9.48 44.22
C LEU A 212 27.66 8.94 45.65
N PRO A 213 27.46 7.65 45.96
CA PRO A 213 27.74 7.09 47.29
C PRO A 213 29.17 7.26 47.79
N PHE A 214 30.15 7.39 46.87
CA PHE A 214 31.55 7.61 47.22
C PHE A 214 31.79 9.01 47.80
N PHE A 215 30.98 10.01 47.43
CA PHE A 215 31.09 11.38 47.91
C PHE A 215 30.37 11.66 49.23
N LEU A 216 29.49 10.75 49.69
CA LEU A 216 28.79 10.93 50.96
C LEU A 216 29.77 10.75 52.14
N PRO A 217 29.69 11.55 53.22
CA PRO A 217 30.50 11.35 54.42
C PRO A 217 30.04 10.08 55.18
N ALA A 218 30.99 9.30 55.71
CA ALA A 218 30.71 8.03 56.40
C ALA A 218 30.29 8.18 57.88
N LYS A 219 30.10 9.42 58.37
CA LYS A 219 29.82 9.69 59.78
C LYS A 219 28.31 9.58 60.07
N ALA A 220 27.95 8.51 60.77
CA ALA A 220 26.64 8.21 61.37
C ALA A 220 25.44 8.21 60.40
N GLY A 221 25.00 7.02 59.95
CA GLY A 221 23.65 6.89 59.41
C GLY A 221 23.31 5.76 58.43
N GLY A 222 24.21 4.83 58.07
CA GLY A 222 23.87 3.68 57.18
C GLY A 222 23.41 4.03 55.75
N GLN A 223 23.17 5.30 55.46
CA GLN A 223 22.58 5.81 54.22
C GLN A 223 23.39 5.45 52.97
N LYS A 224 24.72 5.30 53.08
CA LYS A 224 25.57 4.83 51.97
C LYS A 224 25.15 3.46 51.44
N LEU A 225 24.88 2.52 52.33
CA LEU A 225 24.49 1.16 51.97
C LEU A 225 23.11 1.18 51.32
N THR A 226 22.16 1.89 51.93
CA THR A 226 20.80 2.03 51.42
C THR A 226 20.76 2.65 50.01
N VAL A 227 21.48 3.75 49.79
CA VAL A 227 21.55 4.41 48.46
C VAL A 227 22.18 3.49 47.43
N SER A 228 23.26 2.77 47.79
CA SER A 228 23.93 1.85 46.87
C SER A 228 23.02 0.68 46.45
N ILE A 229 22.28 0.10 47.41
CA ILE A 229 21.31 -0.97 47.14
C ILE A 229 20.16 -0.46 46.28
N SER A 230 19.62 0.74 46.56
CA SER A 230 18.54 1.35 45.76
C SER A 230 18.96 1.62 44.32
N VAL A 231 20.18 2.11 44.09
CA VAL A 231 20.71 2.34 42.73
C VAL A 231 20.93 1.02 42.00
N LEU A 232 21.49 0.01 42.66
CA LEU A 232 21.67 -1.33 42.08
C LEU A 232 20.32 -1.94 41.68
N LEU A 233 19.31 -1.84 42.56
CA LEU A 233 17.97 -2.32 42.29
C LEU A 233 17.35 -1.59 41.08
N ALA A 234 17.43 -0.27 41.03
CA ALA A 234 16.94 0.53 39.91
C ALA A 234 17.63 0.14 38.58
N GLN A 235 18.94 -0.12 38.61
CA GLN A 235 19.69 -0.56 37.45
C GLN A 235 19.25 -1.97 36.99
N THR A 236 19.07 -2.92 37.91
CA THR A 236 18.60 -4.27 37.55
C THR A 236 17.19 -4.28 36.97
N VAL A 237 16.26 -3.48 37.51
CA VAL A 237 14.89 -3.33 36.99
C VAL A 237 14.91 -2.70 35.59
N PHE A 238 15.72 -1.67 35.38
CA PHE A 238 15.83 -1.01 34.08
C PHE A 238 16.43 -1.95 33.01
N LEU A 239 17.47 -2.71 33.38
CA LEU A 239 18.10 -3.69 32.50
C LEU A 239 17.15 -4.85 32.16
N PHE A 240 16.33 -5.28 33.11
CA PHE A 240 15.27 -6.27 32.88
C PHE A 240 14.19 -5.76 31.91
N LEU A 241 13.71 -4.53 32.07
CA LEU A 241 12.73 -3.93 31.15
C LEU A 241 13.28 -3.82 29.72
N ILE A 242 14.57 -3.48 29.57
CA ILE A 242 15.25 -3.47 28.28
C ILE A 242 15.34 -4.88 27.68
N LEU A 243 15.74 -5.88 28.48
CA LEU A 243 15.86 -7.26 28.03
C LEU A 243 14.52 -7.82 27.52
N VAL A 244 13.43 -7.56 28.25
CA VAL A 244 12.08 -7.95 27.81
C VAL A 244 11.70 -7.25 26.50
N SER A 245 12.09 -5.99 26.33
CA SER A 245 11.79 -5.23 25.11
C SER A 245 12.65 -5.62 23.89
N LEU A 246 13.86 -6.14 24.12
CA LEU A 246 14.80 -6.53 23.05
C LEU A 246 14.69 -8.01 22.66
N CYS A 247 14.36 -8.91 23.60
CA CYS A 247 14.26 -10.35 23.33
C CYS A 247 13.13 -10.68 22.33
N GLU A 248 12.08 -9.86 22.30
CA GLU A 248 10.98 -9.98 21.32
C GLU A 248 11.42 -9.70 19.87
N CYS A 249 12.62 -9.18 19.61
CA CYS A 249 13.12 -8.92 18.25
C CYS A 249 13.95 -10.06 17.63
N VAL A 250 14.42 -11.06 18.40
CA VAL A 250 15.47 -12.00 17.92
C VAL A 250 14.90 -13.33 17.40
N ASP A 251 13.70 -13.73 17.81
CA ASP A 251 13.18 -15.08 17.52
C ASP A 251 12.58 -15.26 16.11
N ASN A 252 12.30 -14.18 15.37
CA ASN A 252 11.56 -14.26 14.12
C ASN A 252 12.46 -14.15 12.88
N SER A 253 13.32 -15.15 12.70
CA SER A 253 14.15 -15.30 11.48
C SER A 253 13.76 -16.57 10.71
N ILE A 254 12.58 -16.58 10.12
CA ILE A 254 12.22 -17.59 9.11
C ILE A 254 11.74 -16.87 7.85
N PHE A 255 12.44 -17.16 6.75
CA PHE A 255 12.20 -16.67 5.40
C PHE A 255 10.71 -16.56 5.07
N LEU A 256 10.33 -15.55 4.27
CA LEU A 256 9.71 -15.76 2.95
C LEU A 256 9.17 -14.45 2.36
N THR A 257 9.03 -14.45 1.05
CA THR A 257 7.78 -14.01 0.43
C THR A 257 7.54 -14.95 -0.74
N LYS A 258 6.27 -15.26 -1.07
CA LYS A 258 5.82 -15.97 -2.28
C LYS A 258 4.52 -15.32 -2.78
N PHE A 259 4.30 -15.27 -4.09
CA PHE A 259 3.10 -14.71 -4.75
C PHE A 259 2.80 -15.50 -6.03
N SER A 260 1.70 -16.25 -6.06
CA SER A 260 1.12 -16.96 -7.20
C SER A 260 -0.29 -16.47 -7.48
N GLN A 261 -0.69 -16.61 -8.75
CA GLN A 261 -1.89 -16.05 -9.33
C GLN A 261 -3.02 -17.09 -9.27
N SER A 262 -4.28 -16.72 -8.97
CA SER A 262 -5.39 -17.70 -8.92
C SER A 262 -6.26 -17.63 -10.20
N HIS A 263 -6.69 -18.80 -10.69
CA HIS A 263 -7.48 -19.03 -11.90
C HIS A 263 -8.89 -18.39 -11.94
N TRP A 264 -9.33 -18.04 -13.17
CA TRP A 264 -10.52 -18.60 -13.83
C TRP A 264 -10.21 -18.98 -15.30
N PHE A 265 -10.77 -20.12 -15.74
CA PHE A 265 -10.66 -20.75 -17.07
C PHE A 265 -11.49 -20.04 -18.15
#